data_AF-A0A8J8EWJ8-F1
#
_entry.id   AF-A0A8J8EWJ8-F1
#
_cell.length_a   1.000
_cell.length_b   1.000
_cell.length_c   1.000
_cell.angle_alpha   90.00
_cell.angle_beta   90.00
_cell.angle_gamma   90.00
#
_symmetry.space_group_name_H-M   'P 1'
#
loop_
_entity.id
_entity.type
_entity.pdbx_description
1 polymer ?
#
loop_
_entity_poly.entity_id
_entity_poly.type
_entity_poly.pdbx_seq_one_letter_code
_entity_poly.pdbx_strand_id
1 'polypeptide(L)'
;MKWRAAPAWLRGIIDLALTIVFAIIALSGIALYLAPSGRIANTVGWTFLGLDKDTWTNIHTYLGFVMIGLVAVHLIIGFKSMITMLRMGFRKTKWKPVVGFLLVIGLIAGGFQVYSAYFVEEESDSSDTDYEYVYTPTNDTTTTYTYVEITGTMLKSYTLQQLADLYGVSADDLVKVLKEDYGIEAEPDELLEAIEIKNGLDREVFKEELAAAIEKLLDLNTQTEGNETVEGGGS
;
A
#
# COMPACT_ATOMS: atom_id res chain seq x y z
N MET A 1 27.28 39.21 -3.07
CA MET A 1 25.80 39.28 -3.01
C MET A 1 25.37 39.46 -1.55
N LYS A 2 24.98 40.68 -1.14
CA LYS A 2 24.54 40.97 0.24
C LYS A 2 23.12 40.46 0.41
N TRP A 3 22.96 39.26 0.97
CA TRP A 3 21.66 38.74 1.38
C TRP A 3 21.11 39.65 2.48
N ARG A 4 20.09 40.46 2.15
CA ARG A 4 19.35 41.24 3.14
C ARG A 4 18.64 40.23 4.04
N ALA A 5 18.88 40.29 5.35
CA ALA A 5 18.18 39.45 6.31
C ALA A 5 16.67 39.66 6.12
N ALA A 6 15.92 38.57 5.90
CA ALA A 6 14.48 38.62 5.79
C ALA A 6 13.89 39.36 7.02
N PRO A 7 12.88 40.23 6.83
CA PRO A 7 12.33 41.03 7.92
C PRO A 7 11.79 40.15 9.05
N ALA A 8 11.94 40.61 10.30
CA ALA A 8 11.60 39.83 11.49
C ALA A 8 10.12 39.40 11.54
N TRP A 9 9.20 40.19 10.95
CA TRP A 9 7.81 39.77 10.81
C TRP A 9 7.70 38.52 9.95
N LEU A 10 8.46 38.42 8.84
CA LEU A 10 8.29 37.36 7.85
C LEU A 10 8.65 36.00 8.44
N ARG A 11 9.65 35.99 9.32
CA ARG A 11 10.00 34.84 10.17
C ARG A 11 8.83 34.43 11.04
N GLY A 12 8.25 35.38 11.78
CA GLY A 12 7.10 35.12 12.66
C GLY A 12 5.87 34.60 11.91
N ILE A 13 5.59 35.12 10.71
CA ILE A 13 4.49 34.64 9.86
C ILE A 13 4.75 33.21 9.39
N ILE A 14 5.97 32.90 8.94
CA ILE A 14 6.32 31.55 8.47
C ILE A 14 6.26 30.56 9.62
N ASP A 15 6.75 30.92 10.81
CA ASP A 15 6.74 30.05 11.99
C ASP A 15 5.30 29.78 12.46
N LEU A 16 4.44 30.81 12.45
CA LEU A 16 3.02 30.66 12.77
C LEU A 16 2.30 29.80 11.72
N ALA A 17 2.52 30.06 10.43
CA ALA A 17 1.95 29.26 9.35
C ALA A 17 2.40 27.80 9.44
N LEU A 18 3.68 27.55 9.73
CA LEU A 18 4.24 26.22 9.90
C LEU A 18 3.58 25.50 11.09
N THR A 19 3.36 26.21 12.20
CA THR A 19 2.71 25.64 13.41
C THR A 19 1.26 25.26 13.12
N ILE A 20 0.52 26.11 12.40
CA ILE A 20 -0.87 25.85 12.00
C ILE A 20 -0.93 24.64 11.06
N VAL A 21 -0.08 24.62 10.02
CA VAL A 21 -0.02 23.50 9.07
C VAL A 21 0.35 22.20 9.78
N PHE A 22 1.31 22.24 10.70
CA PHE A 22 1.69 21.10 11.52
C PHE A 22 0.50 20.57 12.34
N ALA A 23 -0.27 21.45 12.99
CA ALA A 23 -1.43 21.03 13.78
C ALA A 23 -2.50 20.36 12.91
N ILE A 24 -2.77 20.87 11.71
CA ILE A 24 -3.75 20.29 10.79
C ILE A 24 -3.25 18.93 10.25
N ILE A 25 -1.96 18.82 9.91
CA ILE A 25 -1.36 17.55 9.46
C ILE A 25 -1.40 16.52 10.59
N ALA A 26 -1.07 16.89 11.82
CA ALA A 26 -1.17 16.01 12.97
C ALA A 26 -2.60 15.49 13.18
N LEU A 27 -3.60 16.38 13.08
CA LEU A 27 -5.00 16.00 13.18
C LEU A 27 -5.43 15.03 12.06
N SER A 28 -5.05 15.33 10.81
CA SER A 28 -5.33 14.45 9.67
C SER A 28 -4.60 13.11 9.78
N GLY A 29 -3.38 13.08 10.33
CA GLY A 29 -2.65 11.84 10.59
C GLY A 29 -3.34 10.97 11.65
N ILE A 30 -3.89 11.58 12.71
CA ILE A 30 -4.71 10.87 13.70
C ILE A 30 -6.00 10.34 13.05
N ALA A 31 -6.66 11.14 12.20
CA ALA A 31 -7.85 10.71 11.47
C ALA A 31 -7.55 9.49 10.59
N LEU A 32 -6.43 9.50 9.85
CA LEU A 32 -6.01 8.39 9.00
C LEU A 32 -5.56 7.17 9.79
N TYR A 33 -4.95 7.36 10.97
CA TYR A 33 -4.60 6.25 11.86
C TYR A 33 -5.83 5.52 12.40
N LEU A 34 -6.92 6.25 12.64
CA LEU A 34 -8.21 5.67 13.05
C LEU A 34 -9.05 5.13 11.88
N ALA A 35 -8.67 5.44 10.64
CA ALA A 35 -9.44 5.04 9.47
C ALA A 35 -9.20 3.56 9.13
N PRO A 36 -10.25 2.73 9.00
CA PRO A 36 -10.11 1.34 8.61
C PRO A 36 -9.53 1.20 7.18
N SER A 37 -9.03 0.00 6.85
CA SER A 37 -8.42 -0.34 5.55
C SER A 37 -9.32 0.05 4.36
N GLY A 38 -8.71 0.46 3.24
CA GLY A 38 -9.33 1.31 2.20
C GLY A 38 -10.68 0.85 1.64
N ARG A 39 -10.92 -0.46 1.54
CA ARG A 39 -12.20 -1.00 1.07
C ARG A 39 -13.27 -1.03 2.16
N ILE A 40 -12.88 -1.31 3.41
CA ILE A 40 -13.78 -1.37 4.57
C ILE A 40 -14.27 0.03 4.96
N ALA A 41 -13.41 1.05 4.85
CA ALA A 41 -13.80 2.44 5.14
C ALA A 41 -14.92 2.93 4.22
N ASN A 42 -14.90 2.54 2.94
CA ASN A 42 -15.94 2.92 1.98
C ASN A 42 -17.23 2.12 2.17
N THR A 43 -17.15 0.83 2.56
CA THR A 43 -18.35 0.02 2.80
C THR A 43 -19.06 0.35 4.11
N VAL A 44 -18.33 0.71 5.18
CA VAL A 44 -18.92 1.13 6.47
C VAL A 44 -19.31 2.62 6.51
N GLY A 45 -19.04 3.38 5.44
CA GLY A 45 -19.30 4.81 5.40
C GLY A 45 -18.52 5.56 6.48
N TRP A 46 -17.26 5.19 6.71
CA TRP A 46 -16.45 5.83 7.74
C TRP A 46 -16.30 7.31 7.44
N THR A 47 -16.74 8.13 8.37
CA THR A 47 -16.60 9.58 8.31
C THR A 47 -16.00 10.08 9.59
N PHE A 48 -15.01 10.95 9.47
CA PHE A 48 -14.40 11.64 10.61
C PHE A 48 -14.57 13.13 10.42
N LEU A 49 -15.24 13.78 11.38
CA LEU A 49 -15.71 15.17 11.26
C LEU A 49 -16.50 15.45 9.97
N GLY A 50 -17.25 14.46 9.47
CA GLY A 50 -18.07 14.59 8.28
C GLY A 50 -17.32 14.53 6.94
N LEU A 51 -16.03 14.18 6.95
CA LEU A 51 -15.24 13.93 5.75
C LEU A 51 -14.89 12.45 5.65
N ASP A 52 -14.88 11.94 4.42
CA ASP A 52 -14.46 10.59 4.07
C ASP A 52 -12.93 10.42 4.16
N LYS A 53 -12.49 9.16 4.18
CA LYS A 53 -11.07 8.81 4.27
C LYS A 53 -10.24 9.37 3.12
N ASP A 54 -10.79 9.41 1.90
CA ASP A 54 -10.07 9.87 0.72
C ASP A 54 -9.84 11.37 0.79
N THR A 55 -10.82 12.14 1.25
CA THR A 55 -10.70 13.57 1.50
C THR A 55 -9.65 13.86 2.58
N TRP A 56 -9.64 13.10 3.69
CA TRP A 56 -8.59 13.23 4.72
C TRP A 56 -7.20 12.90 4.17
N THR A 57 -7.08 11.87 3.33
CA THR A 57 -5.84 11.49 2.66
C THR A 57 -5.35 12.60 1.74
N ASN A 58 -6.24 13.18 0.94
CA ASN A 58 -5.92 14.29 0.06
C ASN A 58 -5.44 15.51 0.85
N ILE A 59 -6.18 15.91 1.89
CA ILE A 59 -5.80 17.05 2.75
C ILE A 59 -4.43 16.81 3.39
N HIS A 60 -4.19 15.61 3.93
CA HIS A 60 -2.93 15.25 4.56
C HIS A 60 -1.76 15.34 3.57
N THR A 61 -1.91 14.78 2.37
CA THR A 61 -0.89 14.77 1.33
C THR A 61 -0.57 16.17 0.82
N TYR A 62 -1.59 16.97 0.46
CA TYR A 62 -1.38 18.34 -0.02
C TYR A 62 -0.72 19.21 1.05
N LEU A 63 -1.21 19.15 2.29
CA LEU A 63 -0.60 19.92 3.38
C LEU A 63 0.80 19.41 3.72
N GLY A 64 1.07 18.12 3.60
CA GLY A 64 2.40 17.54 3.73
C GLY A 64 3.42 18.18 2.79
N PHE A 65 3.09 18.30 1.50
CA PHE A 65 3.94 19.01 0.53
C PHE A 65 4.13 20.49 0.87
N VAL A 66 3.07 21.18 1.31
CA VAL A 66 3.16 22.58 1.77
C VAL A 66 4.07 22.70 2.99
N MET A 67 3.99 21.77 3.94
CA MET A 67 4.83 21.72 5.13
C MET A 67 6.30 21.58 4.75
N ILE A 68 6.64 20.65 3.84
CA ILE A 68 8.01 20.48 3.35
C ILE A 68 8.56 21.79 2.78
N GLY A 69 7.76 22.49 1.97
CA GLY A 69 8.12 23.80 1.43
C GLY A 69 8.33 24.85 2.52
N LEU A 70 7.42 24.94 3.49
CA LEU A 70 7.53 25.87 4.62
C LEU A 70 8.73 25.57 5.51
N VAL A 71 9.06 24.31 5.78
CA VAL A 71 10.27 23.91 6.51
C VAL A 71 11.52 24.29 5.76
N ALA A 72 11.57 24.08 4.44
CA ALA A 72 12.71 24.51 3.64
C ALA A 72 12.93 26.02 3.74
N VAL A 73 11.85 26.82 3.64
CA VAL A 73 11.93 28.28 3.79
C VAL A 73 12.33 28.68 5.21
N HIS A 74 11.73 28.07 6.24
CA HIS A 74 12.08 28.28 7.65
C HIS A 74 13.58 28.00 7.89
N LEU A 75 14.08 26.87 7.38
CA LEU A 75 15.48 26.50 7.47
C LEU A 75 16.37 27.51 6.75
N ILE A 76 16.05 27.95 5.53
CA ILE A 76 16.86 28.94 4.81
C ILE A 76 16.97 30.25 5.59
N ILE A 77 15.86 30.73 6.17
CA ILE A 77 15.85 32.00 6.92
C ILE A 77 16.58 31.86 8.27
N GLY A 78 16.45 30.71 8.93
CA GLY A 78 17.09 30.37 10.21
C GLY A 78 18.51 29.82 10.10
N PHE A 79 18.97 29.43 8.90
CA PHE A 79 20.16 28.59 8.69
C PHE A 79 21.42 29.15 9.34
N LYS A 80 21.64 30.46 9.18
CA LYS A 80 22.81 31.13 9.78
C LYS A 80 22.74 31.17 11.29
N SER A 81 21.57 31.37 11.88
CA SER A 81 21.39 31.37 13.33
C SER A 81 21.62 29.97 13.90
N MET A 82 21.05 28.96 13.26
CA MET A 82 21.19 27.56 13.63
C MET A 82 22.65 27.09 13.56
N ILE A 83 23.36 27.34 12.46
CA ILE A 83 24.79 27.01 12.33
C ILE A 83 25.65 27.76 13.35
N THR A 84 25.33 29.03 13.60
CA THR A 84 26.07 29.85 14.56
C THR A 84 25.90 29.31 15.99
N MET A 85 24.68 28.96 16.38
CA MET A 85 24.39 28.28 17.65
C MET A 85 25.04 26.90 17.73
N LEU A 86 24.97 26.10 16.65
CA LEU A 86 25.60 24.78 16.58
C LEU A 86 27.12 24.90 16.77
N ARG A 87 27.76 25.82 16.03
CA ARG A 87 29.21 26.09 16.11
C ARG A 87 29.63 26.62 17.49
N MET A 88 28.76 27.36 18.18
CA MET A 88 29.00 27.78 19.58
C MET A 88 28.78 26.65 20.58
N GLY A 89 27.79 25.78 20.36
CA GLY A 89 27.52 24.59 21.16
C GLY A 89 28.70 23.62 21.16
N PHE A 90 29.27 23.35 19.99
CA PHE A 90 30.50 22.54 19.83
C PHE A 90 31.73 23.17 20.48
N ARG A 91 31.77 24.50 20.64
CA ARG A 91 32.90 25.21 21.26
C ARG A 91 32.87 25.22 22.79
N LYS A 92 31.69 25.19 23.42
CA LYS A 92 31.56 25.33 24.88
C LYS A 92 31.56 24.00 25.64
N THR A 93 31.20 22.88 25.03
CA THR A 93 31.23 21.57 25.72
C THR A 93 31.19 20.42 24.72
N LYS A 94 32.08 19.44 24.90
CA LYS A 94 32.30 18.36 23.94
C LYS A 94 31.29 17.21 24.05
N TRP A 95 30.59 17.08 25.19
CA TRP A 95 29.75 15.91 25.51
C TRP A 95 28.25 16.15 25.32
N LYS A 96 27.74 17.38 25.54
CA LYS A 96 26.30 17.68 25.36
C LYS A 96 25.78 17.47 23.92
N PRO A 97 26.50 17.80 22.84
CA PRO A 97 26.03 17.48 21.49
C PRO A 97 26.04 15.97 21.20
N VAL A 98 26.99 15.23 21.78
CA VAL A 98 27.06 13.76 21.65
C VAL A 98 25.89 13.08 22.34
N VAL A 99 25.51 13.55 23.54
CA VAL A 99 24.31 13.07 24.26
C VAL A 99 23.04 13.37 23.47
N GLY A 100 22.91 14.56 22.88
CA GLY A 100 21.77 14.89 22.02
C GLY A 100 21.66 13.97 20.80
N PHE A 101 22.79 13.68 20.15
CA PHE A 101 22.83 12.78 19.01
C PHE A 101 22.48 11.33 19.38
N LEU A 102 23.01 10.84 20.51
CA LEU A 102 22.67 9.51 21.04
C LEU A 102 21.20 9.40 21.44
N LEU A 103 20.59 10.47 21.97
CA LEU A 103 19.17 10.50 22.26
C LEU A 103 18.31 10.38 21.01
N VAL A 104 18.65 11.12 19.94
CA VAL A 104 17.92 11.04 18.67
C VAL A 104 18.09 9.66 18.03
N ILE A 105 19.32 9.13 18.00
CA ILE A 105 19.58 7.77 17.50
C ILE A 105 18.84 6.73 18.34
N GLY A 106 18.83 6.88 19.66
CA GLY A 106 18.10 5.98 20.55
C GLY A 106 16.59 6.03 20.35
N LEU A 107 16.02 7.20 20.04
CA LEU A 107 14.60 7.35 19.75
C LEU A 107 14.23 6.71 18.40
N ILE A 108 15.09 6.87 17.38
CA ILE A 108 14.91 6.21 16.08
C ILE A 108 15.07 4.70 16.21
N ALA A 109 16.10 4.22 16.90
CA ALA A 109 16.34 2.79 17.10
C ALA A 109 15.26 2.16 17.97
N GLY A 110 14.83 2.83 19.05
CA GLY A 110 13.73 2.38 19.90
C GLY A 110 12.40 2.36 19.14
N GLY A 111 12.13 3.38 18.32
CA GLY A 111 10.98 3.40 17.42
C GLY A 111 11.00 2.26 16.41
N PHE A 112 12.16 1.97 15.81
CA PHE A 112 12.33 0.86 14.87
C PHE A 112 12.14 -0.52 15.55
N GLN A 113 12.62 -0.69 16.78
CA GLN A 113 12.45 -1.94 17.54
C GLN A 113 10.99 -2.18 17.93
N VAL A 114 10.28 -1.13 18.35
CA VAL A 114 8.83 -1.20 18.61
C VAL A 114 8.09 -1.49 17.30
N TYR A 115 8.48 -0.84 16.20
CA TYR A 115 7.92 -1.14 14.89
C TYR A 115 8.13 -2.62 14.52
N SER A 116 9.35 -3.14 14.63
CA SER A 116 9.61 -4.55 14.30
C SER A 116 8.85 -5.52 15.19
N ALA A 117 8.75 -5.25 16.49
CA ALA A 117 8.05 -6.16 17.41
C ALA A 117 6.53 -6.18 17.18
N TYR A 118 5.93 -5.08 16.72
CA TYR A 118 4.48 -4.99 16.47
C TYR A 118 4.08 -5.28 15.03
N PHE A 119 4.93 -4.97 14.05
CA PHE A 119 4.57 -5.01 12.62
C PHE A 119 5.36 -6.06 11.82
N VAL A 120 6.57 -6.50 12.23
CA VAL A 120 7.33 -7.51 11.46
C VAL A 120 6.82 -8.94 11.69
N GLU A 121 6.14 -9.23 12.80
CA GLU A 121 5.40 -10.50 12.92
C GLU A 121 4.15 -10.55 12.01
N GLU A 122 3.59 -9.40 11.60
CA GLU A 122 2.55 -9.33 10.56
C GLU A 122 3.13 -9.26 9.14
N GLU A 123 4.33 -8.70 8.96
CA GLU A 123 4.92 -8.40 7.64
C GLU A 123 5.72 -9.54 7.01
N SER A 124 5.87 -10.71 7.67
CA SER A 124 6.24 -11.94 6.93
C SER A 124 5.13 -12.42 5.99
N ASP A 125 3.94 -11.82 6.03
CA ASP A 125 2.79 -12.13 5.18
C ASP A 125 2.28 -10.92 4.36
N SER A 126 3.07 -9.84 4.30
CA SER A 126 2.65 -8.56 3.68
C SER A 126 3.78 -7.83 2.94
N SER A 127 4.69 -8.56 2.30
CA SER A 127 5.61 -7.96 1.33
C SER A 127 4.97 -7.91 -0.06
N ASP A 128 4.24 -6.83 -0.35
CA ASP A 128 4.24 -6.19 -1.68
C ASP A 128 3.46 -4.88 -1.61
N THR A 129 4.19 -3.79 -1.39
CA THR A 129 3.69 -2.44 -1.65
C THR A 129 4.23 -1.99 -3.00
N ASP A 130 3.64 -2.54 -4.07
CA ASP A 130 3.75 -1.93 -5.39
C ASP A 130 2.46 -1.14 -5.66
N TYR A 131 2.67 0.11 -6.06
CA TYR A 131 1.64 1.09 -6.35
C TYR A 131 0.85 0.63 -7.58
N GLU A 132 -0.33 0.06 -7.37
CA GLU A 132 -1.17 -0.44 -8.47
C GLU A 132 -1.75 0.71 -9.29
N TYR A 133 -1.25 0.89 -10.52
CA TYR A 133 -1.90 1.68 -11.55
C TYR A 133 -3.08 0.84 -12.06
N VAL A 134 -4.29 1.21 -11.64
CA VAL A 134 -5.54 0.57 -12.10
C VAL A 134 -5.64 0.73 -13.62
N TYR A 135 -5.27 -0.32 -14.35
CA TYR A 135 -5.56 -0.44 -15.77
C TYR A 135 -7.03 -0.82 -15.88
N THR A 136 -7.89 0.14 -16.17
CA THR A 136 -9.27 -0.16 -16.59
C THR A 136 -9.18 -0.88 -17.94
N PRO A 137 -9.56 -2.17 -18.05
CA PRO A 137 -9.51 -2.86 -19.33
C PRO A 137 -10.43 -2.12 -20.30
N THR A 138 -9.81 -1.61 -21.36
CA THR A 138 -10.54 -1.15 -22.54
C THR A 138 -11.01 -2.40 -23.26
N ASN A 139 -12.29 -2.44 -23.65
CA ASN A 139 -12.99 -3.60 -24.19
C ASN A 139 -12.49 -4.03 -25.59
N ASP A 140 -11.20 -4.30 -25.75
CA ASP A 140 -10.61 -4.79 -27.00
C ASP A 140 -9.99 -6.19 -26.79
N THR A 141 -10.78 -7.18 -27.16
CA THR A 141 -10.47 -8.52 -27.70
C THR A 141 -9.10 -9.16 -27.41
N THR A 142 -9.20 -10.30 -26.70
CA THR A 142 -8.36 -11.51 -26.81
C THR A 142 -6.92 -11.39 -26.30
N THR A 143 -6.77 -11.25 -24.98
CA THR A 143 -5.50 -11.54 -24.29
C THR A 143 -5.36 -13.06 -24.11
N THR A 144 -4.42 -13.67 -24.82
CA THR A 144 -4.07 -15.09 -24.61
C THR A 144 -3.10 -15.20 -23.43
N TYR A 145 -3.55 -15.78 -22.32
CA TYR A 145 -2.70 -16.08 -21.16
C TYR A 145 -1.89 -17.36 -21.42
N THR A 146 -0.59 -17.35 -21.13
CA THR A 146 0.28 -18.54 -21.20
C THR A 146 0.32 -19.30 -19.88
N TYR A 147 0.05 -18.62 -18.76
CA TYR A 147 -0.11 -19.17 -17.40
C TYR A 147 -0.96 -18.20 -16.56
N VAL A 148 -1.63 -18.67 -15.51
CA VAL A 148 -2.42 -17.81 -14.60
C VAL A 148 -1.60 -17.54 -13.33
N GLU A 149 -1.35 -16.26 -13.04
CA GLU A 149 -0.62 -15.86 -11.83
C GLU A 149 -1.54 -15.12 -10.86
N ILE A 150 -1.81 -15.74 -9.71
CA ILE A 150 -2.59 -15.13 -8.63
C ILE A 150 -1.64 -14.61 -7.56
N THR A 151 -1.57 -13.30 -7.41
CA THR A 151 -0.74 -12.67 -6.38
C THR A 151 -1.49 -12.59 -5.04
N GLY A 152 -0.75 -12.55 -3.93
CA GLY A 152 -1.35 -12.37 -2.60
C GLY A 152 -2.08 -11.04 -2.44
N THR A 153 -1.72 -10.02 -3.22
CA THR A 153 -2.41 -8.73 -3.26
C THR A 153 -3.76 -8.84 -3.95
N MET A 154 -3.88 -9.63 -5.04
CA MET A 154 -5.16 -9.89 -5.69
C MET A 154 -6.17 -10.50 -4.71
N LEU A 155 -5.74 -11.42 -3.85
CA LEU A 155 -6.61 -12.02 -2.83
C LEU A 155 -7.19 -10.97 -1.86
N LYS A 156 -6.39 -9.97 -1.49
CA LYS A 156 -6.80 -8.92 -0.55
C LYS A 156 -7.66 -7.84 -1.21
N SER A 157 -7.51 -7.55 -2.51
CA SER A 157 -8.16 -6.40 -3.16
C SER A 157 -9.26 -6.74 -4.17
N TYR A 158 -9.35 -7.98 -4.66
CA TYR A 158 -10.33 -8.38 -5.68
C TYR A 158 -11.48 -9.19 -5.11
N THR A 159 -12.66 -9.03 -5.69
CA THR A 159 -13.75 -10.02 -5.61
C THR A 159 -13.52 -11.14 -6.61
N LEU A 160 -14.22 -12.26 -6.44
CA LEU A 160 -14.17 -13.35 -7.41
C LEU A 160 -14.63 -12.90 -8.83
N GLN A 161 -15.65 -12.04 -8.91
CA GLN A 161 -16.12 -11.44 -10.16
C GLN A 161 -15.03 -10.58 -10.83
N GLN A 162 -14.35 -9.73 -10.07
CA GLN A 162 -13.30 -8.87 -10.62
C GLN A 162 -12.12 -9.68 -11.14
N LEU A 163 -11.81 -10.79 -10.47
CA LEU A 163 -10.81 -11.73 -10.94
C LEU A 163 -11.24 -12.45 -12.22
N ALA A 164 -12.50 -12.89 -12.28
CA ALA A 164 -13.06 -13.55 -13.46
C ALA A 164 -13.02 -12.61 -14.68
N ASP A 165 -13.44 -11.35 -14.50
CA ASP A 165 -13.40 -10.31 -15.53
C ASP A 165 -11.96 -10.02 -15.99
N LEU A 166 -10.98 -10.06 -15.06
CA LEU A 166 -9.57 -9.85 -15.37
C LEU A 166 -9.01 -10.91 -16.33
N TYR A 167 -9.44 -12.16 -16.18
CA TYR A 167 -9.03 -13.27 -17.04
C TYR A 167 -9.99 -13.55 -18.20
N GLY A 168 -11.08 -12.77 -18.31
CA GLY A 168 -12.09 -12.95 -19.35
C GLY A 168 -12.92 -14.23 -19.21
N VAL A 169 -13.02 -14.78 -17.99
CA VAL A 169 -13.83 -15.97 -17.67
C VAL A 169 -15.14 -15.58 -16.99
N SER A 170 -16.16 -16.43 -17.09
CA SER A 170 -17.44 -16.22 -16.43
C SER A 170 -17.32 -16.51 -14.93
N ALA A 171 -17.72 -15.55 -14.08
CA ALA A 171 -17.67 -15.70 -12.63
C ALA A 171 -18.57 -16.84 -12.12
N ASP A 172 -19.74 -17.05 -12.75
CA ASP A 172 -20.65 -18.15 -12.40
C ASP A 172 -20.01 -19.52 -12.68
N ASP A 173 -19.26 -19.63 -13.78
CA ASP A 173 -18.56 -20.85 -14.13
C ASP A 173 -17.35 -21.08 -13.19
N LEU A 174 -16.66 -20.02 -12.79
CA LEU A 174 -15.57 -20.08 -11.82
C LEU A 174 -16.06 -20.53 -10.44
N VAL A 175 -17.18 -19.99 -9.94
CA VAL A 175 -17.82 -20.46 -8.69
C VAL A 175 -18.15 -21.94 -8.78
N LYS A 176 -18.68 -22.38 -9.92
CA LYS A 176 -19.06 -23.78 -10.11
C LYS A 176 -17.83 -24.70 -10.08
N VAL A 177 -16.75 -24.34 -10.78
CA VAL A 177 -15.49 -25.10 -10.79
C VAL A 177 -14.87 -25.15 -9.41
N LEU A 178 -14.80 -24.01 -8.71
CA LEU A 178 -14.28 -23.94 -7.34
C LEU A 178 -15.05 -24.86 -6.38
N LYS A 179 -16.38 -24.94 -6.53
CA LYS A 179 -17.21 -25.80 -5.69
C LYS A 179 -17.14 -27.28 -6.07
N GLU A 180 -17.18 -27.61 -7.36
CA GLU A 180 -17.25 -29.00 -7.84
C GLU A 180 -15.90 -29.72 -7.75
N ASP A 181 -14.80 -29.04 -8.09
CA ASP A 181 -13.47 -29.66 -8.18
C ASP A 181 -12.62 -29.46 -6.92
N TYR A 182 -12.77 -28.31 -6.25
CA TYR A 182 -11.93 -27.92 -5.12
C TYR A 182 -12.70 -27.85 -3.79
N GLY A 183 -14.03 -27.98 -3.82
CA GLY A 183 -14.87 -27.94 -2.62
C GLY A 183 -14.94 -26.57 -1.95
N ILE A 184 -14.59 -25.50 -2.67
CA ILE A 184 -14.54 -24.13 -2.16
C ILE A 184 -15.91 -23.47 -2.37
N GLU A 185 -16.53 -23.01 -1.27
CA GLU A 185 -17.75 -22.22 -1.33
C GLU A 185 -17.44 -20.73 -1.51
N ALA A 186 -17.80 -20.18 -2.68
CA ALA A 186 -17.57 -18.79 -3.03
C ALA A 186 -18.79 -18.14 -3.70
N GLU A 187 -18.96 -16.84 -3.51
CA GLU A 187 -19.93 -16.01 -4.26
C GLU A 187 -19.19 -14.99 -5.16
N PRO A 188 -19.75 -14.59 -6.32
CA PRO A 188 -19.07 -13.69 -7.27
C PRO A 188 -18.68 -12.32 -6.68
N ASP A 189 -19.51 -11.78 -5.80
CA ASP A 189 -19.30 -10.50 -5.10
C ASP A 189 -18.48 -10.65 -3.81
N GLU A 190 -18.14 -11.87 -3.41
CA GLU A 190 -17.34 -12.15 -2.23
C GLU A 190 -15.85 -11.84 -2.50
N LEU A 191 -15.19 -11.34 -1.46
CA LEU A 191 -13.76 -11.04 -1.49
C LEU A 191 -12.98 -12.34 -1.47
N LEU A 192 -11.91 -12.42 -2.27
CA LEU A 192 -11.07 -13.62 -2.31
C LEU A 192 -10.50 -13.97 -0.92
N GLU A 193 -10.07 -12.98 -0.14
CA GLU A 193 -9.67 -13.15 1.26
C GLU A 193 -10.81 -13.68 2.16
N ALA A 194 -12.06 -13.26 1.92
CA ALA A 194 -13.19 -13.76 2.70
C ALA A 194 -13.49 -15.23 2.36
N ILE A 195 -13.36 -15.62 1.09
CA ILE A 195 -13.48 -17.01 0.62
C ILE A 195 -12.40 -17.87 1.26
N GLU A 196 -11.14 -17.40 1.29
CA GLU A 196 -10.00 -18.08 1.95
C GLU A 196 -10.32 -18.38 3.42
N ILE A 197 -10.72 -17.37 4.18
CA ILE A 197 -11.01 -17.48 5.62
C ILE A 197 -12.22 -18.39 5.87
N LYS A 198 -13.27 -18.26 5.06
CA LYS A 198 -14.52 -19.02 5.17
C LYS A 198 -14.30 -20.50 4.94
N ASN A 199 -13.45 -20.86 3.98
CA ASN A 199 -13.14 -22.24 3.64
C ASN A 199 -11.95 -22.80 4.44
N GLY A 200 -11.31 -21.98 5.29
CA GLY A 200 -10.21 -22.40 6.15
C GLY A 200 -8.97 -22.86 5.38
N LEU A 201 -8.75 -22.27 4.21
CA LEU A 201 -7.65 -22.64 3.31
C LEU A 201 -6.39 -21.86 3.67
N ASP A 202 -5.23 -22.49 3.43
CA ASP A 202 -3.96 -21.77 3.45
C ASP A 202 -3.84 -20.88 2.21
N ARG A 203 -3.28 -19.68 2.36
CA ARG A 203 -3.16 -18.71 1.27
C ARG A 203 -2.45 -19.28 0.04
N GLU A 204 -1.43 -20.11 0.22
CA GLU A 204 -0.70 -20.69 -0.91
C GLU A 204 -1.56 -21.69 -1.67
N VAL A 205 -2.25 -22.56 -0.93
CA VAL A 205 -3.19 -23.54 -1.49
C VAL A 205 -4.32 -22.84 -2.23
N PHE A 206 -4.91 -21.80 -1.65
CA PHE A 206 -6.00 -21.08 -2.28
C PHE A 206 -5.57 -20.40 -3.59
N LYS A 207 -4.36 -19.82 -3.66
CA LYS A 207 -3.82 -19.26 -4.92
C LYS A 207 -3.68 -20.32 -6.00
N GLU A 208 -3.14 -21.48 -5.64
CA GLU A 208 -2.92 -22.59 -6.59
C GLU A 208 -4.25 -23.12 -7.13
N GLU A 209 -5.24 -23.33 -6.25
CA GLU A 209 -6.56 -23.82 -6.63
C GLU A 209 -7.33 -22.81 -7.49
N LEU A 210 -7.24 -21.52 -7.15
CA LEU A 210 -7.84 -20.44 -7.91
C LEU A 210 -7.21 -20.28 -9.30
N ALA A 211 -5.87 -20.36 -9.39
CA ALA A 211 -5.15 -20.35 -10.66
C ALA A 211 -5.55 -21.55 -11.53
N ALA A 212 -5.55 -22.75 -10.96
CA ALA A 212 -5.90 -23.98 -11.68
C ALA A 212 -7.36 -23.97 -12.15
N ALA A 213 -8.30 -23.42 -11.37
CA ALA A 213 -9.69 -23.25 -11.76
C ALA A 213 -9.84 -22.32 -12.99
N ILE A 214 -9.10 -21.21 -13.02
CA ILE A 214 -9.09 -20.27 -14.15
C ILE A 214 -8.40 -20.89 -15.38
N GLU A 215 -7.27 -21.58 -15.20
CA GLU A 215 -6.57 -22.28 -16.29
C GLU A 215 -7.45 -23.34 -16.94
N LYS A 216 -8.25 -24.05 -16.14
CA LYS A 216 -9.22 -25.03 -16.61
C LYS A 216 -10.33 -24.38 -17.44
N LEU A 217 -10.82 -23.21 -17.03
CA LEU A 217 -11.82 -22.45 -17.80
C LEU A 217 -11.25 -21.85 -19.09
N LEU A 218 -9.96 -21.53 -19.10
CA LEU A 218 -9.23 -21.04 -20.27
C LEU A 218 -8.73 -22.17 -21.19
N ASP A 219 -9.00 -23.44 -20.86
CA ASP A 219 -8.57 -24.64 -21.58
C ASP A 219 -7.05 -24.70 -21.84
N LEU A 220 -6.24 -24.11 -20.96
CA LEU A 220 -4.78 -24.01 -21.14
C LEU A 220 -4.04 -25.34 -21.00
N ASN A 221 -4.72 -26.39 -20.50
CA ASN A 221 -4.12 -27.68 -20.20
C ASN A 221 -4.35 -28.76 -21.29
N THR A 222 -4.94 -28.42 -22.45
CA THR A 222 -5.20 -29.38 -23.55
C THR A 222 -4.07 -29.49 -24.59
N GLN A 223 -2.88 -28.94 -24.33
CA GLN A 223 -1.73 -28.97 -25.27
C GLN A 223 -0.49 -29.71 -24.75
N THR A 224 -0.63 -30.58 -23.76
CA THR A 224 0.53 -31.37 -23.26
C THR A 224 0.31 -32.88 -23.13
N GLU A 225 -0.78 -33.42 -23.67
CA GLU A 225 -0.96 -34.88 -23.81
C GLU A 225 -1.69 -35.22 -25.13
N GLY A 226 -1.00 -35.18 -26.28
CA GLY A 226 -1.69 -35.41 -27.55
C GLY A 226 -0.86 -35.50 -28.82
N ASN A 227 0.42 -35.87 -28.77
CA ASN A 227 1.18 -36.34 -29.94
C ASN A 227 2.48 -36.92 -29.37
N GLU A 228 2.72 -38.22 -29.32
CA GLU A 228 2.90 -39.11 -30.46
C GLU A 228 2.63 -40.55 -30.00
N THR A 229 1.50 -41.13 -30.41
CA THR A 229 1.48 -42.57 -30.66
C THR A 229 0.65 -42.86 -31.90
N VAL A 230 1.22 -43.73 -32.74
CA VAL A 230 0.64 -44.40 -33.89
C VAL A 230 0.64 -43.60 -35.21
N GLU A 231 1.67 -43.86 -36.02
CA GLU A 231 1.39 -44.54 -37.29
C GLU A 231 2.58 -45.40 -37.72
N GLY A 232 2.39 -46.72 -37.65
CA GLY A 232 3.20 -47.68 -38.37
C GLY A 232 2.39 -48.26 -39.52
N GLY A 233 3.00 -48.28 -40.71
CA GLY A 233 2.86 -49.40 -41.64
C GLY A 233 2.09 -49.16 -42.95
N GLY A 234 2.78 -49.48 -44.07
CA GLY A 234 2.22 -49.81 -45.39
C GLY A 234 2.27 -48.64 -46.37
N SER A 235 2.82 -48.74 -47.58
CA SER A 235 3.29 -49.88 -48.39
C SER A 235 4.32 -49.38 -49.40
#